data_AF-A0A6I9NJY3-F1
#
_entry.id   AF-A0A6I9NJY3-F1
#
_cell.length_a   1.000
_cell.length_b   1.000
_cell.length_c   1.000
_cell.angle_alpha   90.00
_cell.angle_beta   90.00
_cell.angle_gamma   90.00
#
_symmetry.space_group_name_H-M   'P 1'
#
loop_
_entity.id
_entity.type
_entity.pdbx_description
1 polymer ?
#
loop_
_entity_poly.entity_id
_entity_poly.type
_entity_poly.pdbx_seq_one_letter_code
_entity_poly.pdbx_strand_id
1 'polypeptide(L)'
;MPRPQWYNRTDYPIFTQYQRYRRLHPMQPFYILHPRFEWQVWQRIQDNMAEPIQRNPPSSGLLGTILMMSLCEVVHVYEFLPSRRKTELCHYYQRFYDAACTLGAYHPLLYEKNLVKRMNQGSDPDIYTHGRVTLPGFRHLNCTHTAGVNNH
;
A
#
# COMPACT_ATOMS: atom_id res chain seq x y z
N MET A 1 15.58 9.78 4.49
CA MET A 1 15.77 10.77 5.57
C MET A 1 16.18 10.06 6.86
N PRO A 2 17.21 10.53 7.60
CA PRO A 2 17.57 10.02 8.93
C PRO A 2 16.46 10.28 9.98
N ARG A 3 16.27 9.36 10.95
CA ARG A 3 15.25 9.45 12.02
C ARG A 3 15.19 10.81 12.75
N PRO A 4 16.32 11.41 13.19
CA PRO A 4 16.29 12.68 13.92
C PRO A 4 15.74 13.84 13.07
N GLN A 5 16.03 13.80 11.77
CA GLN A 5 15.60 14.86 10.85
C GLN A 5 14.08 14.79 10.60
N TRP A 6 13.53 13.58 10.48
CA TRP A 6 12.08 13.38 10.31
C TRP A 6 11.29 13.78 11.56
N TYR A 7 11.77 13.39 12.75
CA TYR A 7 11.11 13.75 14.01
C TYR A 7 10.94 15.27 14.18
N ASN A 8 11.93 16.05 13.75
CA ASN A 8 11.90 17.51 13.82
C ASN A 8 11.07 18.18 12.72
N ARG A 9 10.68 17.44 11.66
CA ARG A 9 9.97 18.00 10.50
C ARG A 9 8.99 16.97 9.92
N THR A 10 7.98 16.64 10.69
CA THR A 10 6.85 15.81 10.24
C THR A 10 5.90 16.62 9.37
N ASP A 11 5.28 15.98 8.38
CA ASP A 11 4.30 16.62 7.48
C ASP A 11 3.06 17.14 8.24
N TYR A 12 2.68 16.43 9.31
CA TYR A 12 1.65 16.82 10.26
C TYR A 12 2.16 16.70 11.70
N PRO A 13 1.71 17.53 12.66
CA PRO A 13 2.15 17.49 14.04
C PRO A 13 1.51 16.32 14.82
N ILE A 14 1.92 15.08 14.49
CA ILE A 14 1.27 13.86 14.98
C ILE A 14 1.56 13.52 16.45
N PHE A 15 2.72 13.92 16.98
CA PHE A 15 3.20 13.44 18.28
C PHE A 15 2.33 13.88 19.45
N THR A 16 1.87 15.14 19.45
CA THR A 16 1.01 15.68 20.51
C THR A 16 -0.31 14.89 20.61
N GLN A 17 -0.96 14.64 19.47
CA GLN A 17 -2.23 13.91 19.44
C GLN A 17 -2.02 12.43 19.75
N TYR A 18 -0.96 11.82 19.24
CA TYR A 18 -0.58 10.45 19.55
C TYR A 18 -0.38 10.25 21.06
N GLN A 19 0.40 11.12 21.71
CA GLN A 19 0.63 11.07 23.17
C GLN A 19 -0.66 11.25 23.96
N ARG A 20 -1.51 12.21 23.56
CA ARG A 20 -2.82 12.42 24.19
C ARG A 20 -3.67 11.15 24.12
N TYR A 21 -3.74 10.52 22.95
CA TYR A 21 -4.52 9.30 22.75
C TYR A 21 -3.98 8.13 23.58
N ARG A 22 -2.66 7.92 23.61
CA ARG A 22 -2.01 6.86 24.40
C ARG A 22 -2.25 7.00 25.90
N ARG A 23 -2.32 8.22 26.43
CA ARG A 23 -2.66 8.46 27.85
C ARG A 23 -4.10 8.05 28.17
N LEU A 24 -5.03 8.27 27.24
CA LEU A 24 -6.44 7.91 27.41
C LEU A 24 -6.70 6.41 27.21
N HIS A 25 -5.91 5.74 26.35
CA HIS A 25 -6.11 4.34 25.98
C HIS A 25 -4.82 3.51 26.15
N PRO A 26 -4.25 3.42 27.38
CA PRO A 26 -2.93 2.85 27.58
C PRO A 26 -2.82 1.38 27.15
N MET A 27 -3.91 0.61 27.29
CA MET A 27 -3.95 -0.82 26.96
C MET A 27 -4.13 -1.11 25.47
N GLN A 28 -4.54 -0.13 24.65
CA GLN A 28 -4.73 -0.32 23.22
C GLN A 28 -3.39 -0.25 22.48
N PRO A 29 -2.94 -1.30 21.77
CA PRO A 29 -1.75 -1.21 20.94
C PRO A 29 -1.92 -0.13 19.87
N PHE A 30 -0.96 0.79 19.78
CA PHE A 30 -0.95 1.86 18.79
C PHE A 30 0.50 2.17 18.45
N TYR A 31 0.82 2.18 17.16
CA TYR A 31 2.19 2.19 16.65
C TYR A 31 2.38 3.35 15.67
N ILE A 32 3.64 3.80 15.54
CA ILE A 32 4.06 4.77 14.54
C ILE A 32 4.89 4.02 13.51
N LEU A 33 4.47 4.05 12.24
CA LEU A 33 5.21 3.45 11.15
C LEU A 33 6.53 4.18 10.94
N HIS A 34 7.61 3.43 10.73
CA HIS A 34 8.92 4.04 10.52
C HIS A 34 8.95 4.76 9.16
N PRO A 35 9.35 6.05 9.07
CA PRO A 35 9.21 6.86 7.85
C PRO A 35 10.00 6.33 6.65
N ARG A 36 11.06 5.55 6.88
CA ARG A 36 11.80 4.88 5.79
C ARG A 36 10.98 3.84 5.05
N PHE A 37 10.00 3.20 5.71
CA PHE A 37 9.21 2.14 5.10
C PHE A 37 8.44 2.64 3.88
N GLU A 38 7.82 3.82 3.99
CA GLU A 38 7.06 4.43 2.89
C GLU A 38 7.94 4.63 1.64
N TRP A 39 9.14 5.18 1.82
CA TRP A 39 10.08 5.42 0.72
C TRP A 39 10.71 4.14 0.18
N GLN A 40 10.88 3.12 1.01
CA GLN A 40 11.33 1.80 0.55
C GLN A 40 10.26 1.13 -0.32
N VAL A 41 8.99 1.22 0.06
CA VAL A 41 7.87 0.75 -0.77
C VAL A 41 7.77 1.56 -2.06
N TRP A 42 7.88 2.89 -1.97
CA TRP A 42 7.90 3.77 -3.15
C TRP A 42 8.96 3.35 -4.16
N GLN A 43 10.19 3.08 -3.69
CA GLN A 43 11.27 2.62 -4.55
C GLN A 43 10.91 1.32 -5.26
N ARG A 44 10.24 0.37 -4.58
CA ARG A 44 9.80 -0.88 -5.22
C ARG A 44 8.74 -0.66 -6.29
N ILE A 45 7.86 0.33 -6.13
CA ILE A 45 6.92 0.70 -7.20
C ILE A 45 7.71 1.26 -8.37
N GLN A 46 8.60 2.23 -8.13
CA GLN A 46 9.41 2.86 -9.18
C GLN A 46 10.28 1.86 -9.93
N ASP A 47 10.92 0.91 -9.24
CA ASP A 47 11.75 -0.15 -9.83
C ASP A 47 10.96 -1.05 -10.81
N ASN A 48 9.62 -1.02 -10.76
CA ASN A 48 8.72 -1.81 -11.60
C ASN A 48 8.02 -1.00 -12.70
N MET A 49 8.38 0.27 -12.90
CA MET A 49 7.78 1.14 -13.92
C MET A 49 8.84 1.60 -14.93
N ALA A 50 8.44 1.76 -16.19
CA ALA A 50 9.31 2.27 -17.25
C ALA A 50 9.50 3.79 -17.14
N GLU A 51 8.48 4.48 -16.65
CA GLU A 51 8.45 5.92 -16.46
C GLU A 51 8.65 6.35 -14.98
N PRO A 52 9.11 7.59 -14.74
CA PRO A 52 9.13 8.15 -13.40
C PRO A 52 7.72 8.29 -12.81
N ILE A 53 7.52 7.83 -11.58
CA ILE A 53 6.25 7.96 -10.86
C ILE A 53 6.22 9.23 -9.99
N GLN A 54 5.03 9.63 -9.52
CA GLN A 54 4.87 10.78 -8.62
C GLN A 54 5.75 10.61 -7.37
N ARG A 55 6.54 11.63 -7.02
CA ARG A 55 7.42 11.64 -5.83
C ARG A 55 6.67 11.94 -4.53
N ASN A 56 5.58 11.22 -4.31
CA ASN A 56 4.76 11.25 -3.10
C ASN A 56 4.70 9.85 -2.50
N PRO A 57 4.49 9.71 -1.19
CA PRO A 57 4.45 8.41 -0.53
C PRO A 57 3.35 7.52 -1.14
N PRO A 58 3.49 6.19 -1.08
CA PRO A 58 2.44 5.27 -1.49
C PRO A 58 1.16 5.49 -0.68
N SER A 59 0.02 5.10 -1.24
CA SER A 59 -1.25 5.18 -0.55
C SER A 59 -1.27 4.32 0.73
N SER A 60 -2.09 4.73 1.70
CA SER A 60 -2.32 3.92 2.91
C SER A 60 -2.84 2.51 2.56
N GLY A 61 -3.56 2.35 1.45
CA GLY A 61 -4.06 1.06 0.99
C GLY A 61 -2.93 0.09 0.63
N LEU A 62 -1.91 0.55 -0.11
CA LEU A 62 -0.76 -0.30 -0.44
C LEU A 62 0.13 -0.55 0.78
N LEU A 63 0.38 0.46 1.62
CA LEU A 63 1.18 0.28 2.85
C LEU A 63 0.53 -0.76 3.78
N GLY A 64 -0.80 -0.68 3.95
CA GLY A 64 -1.56 -1.67 4.71
C GLY A 64 -1.51 -3.06 4.08
N THR A 65 -1.62 -3.16 2.75
CA THR A 65 -1.51 -4.44 2.03
C THR A 65 -0.16 -5.11 2.30
N ILE A 66 0.94 -4.38 2.16
CA ILE A 66 2.30 -4.91 2.40
C ILE A 66 2.50 -5.29 3.87
N LEU A 67 1.97 -4.48 4.80
CA LEU A 67 1.99 -4.83 6.22
C LEU A 67 1.27 -6.16 6.46
N MET A 68 0.08 -6.35 5.88
CA MET A 68 -0.68 -7.60 6.04
C MET A 68 0.03 -8.79 5.39
N MET A 69 0.73 -8.60 4.26
CA MET A 69 1.57 -9.66 3.67
C MET A 69 2.71 -10.08 4.60
N SER A 70 3.17 -9.21 5.51
CA SER A 70 4.19 -9.58 6.51
C SER A 70 3.63 -10.35 7.70
N LEU A 71 2.32 -10.28 7.94
CA LEU A 71 1.65 -10.84 9.12
C LEU A 71 0.79 -12.06 8.81
N CYS A 72 0.30 -12.20 7.59
CA CYS A 72 -0.65 -13.24 7.18
C CYS A 72 -0.03 -14.19 6.17
N GLU A 73 -0.61 -15.39 6.06
CA GLU A 73 -0.24 -16.39 5.06
C GLU A 73 -0.83 -16.07 3.68
N VAL A 74 -2.05 -15.55 3.67
CA VAL A 74 -2.80 -15.11 2.49
C VAL A 74 -3.47 -13.78 2.82
N VAL A 75 -3.45 -12.84 1.88
CA VAL A 75 -4.09 -11.53 2.02
C VAL A 75 -5.10 -11.34 0.89
N HIS A 76 -6.36 -11.13 1.26
CA HIS A 76 -7.40 -10.71 0.33
C HIS A 76 -7.61 -9.20 0.42
N VAL A 77 -7.47 -8.51 -0.71
CA VAL A 77 -7.65 -7.06 -0.81
C VAL A 77 -8.89 -6.78 -1.65
N TYR A 78 -9.83 -6.00 -1.10
CA TYR A 78 -11.12 -5.72 -1.72
C TYR A 78 -11.22 -4.28 -2.22
N GLU A 79 -11.73 -4.10 -3.43
CA GLU A 79 -11.95 -2.82 -4.12
C GLU A 79 -10.70 -1.91 -4.23
N PHE A 80 -9.50 -2.45 -3.98
CA PHE A 80 -8.24 -1.80 -4.36
C PHE A 80 -8.08 -1.83 -5.89
N LEU A 81 -8.24 -3.02 -6.47
CA LEU A 81 -8.59 -3.15 -7.89
C LEU A 81 -10.11 -3.08 -8.01
N PRO A 82 -10.65 -2.14 -8.80
CA PRO A 82 -12.08 -1.91 -8.84
C PRO A 82 -12.81 -3.07 -9.51
N SER A 83 -13.94 -3.47 -8.94
CA SER A 83 -14.87 -4.41 -9.57
C SER A 83 -15.70 -3.75 -10.68
N ARG A 84 -16.67 -4.50 -11.22
CA ARG A 84 -17.74 -3.95 -12.09
C ARG A 84 -18.56 -2.85 -11.42
N ARG A 85 -18.45 -2.66 -10.10
CA ARG A 85 -19.08 -1.56 -9.34
C ARG A 85 -18.24 -0.28 -9.33
N LYS A 86 -17.17 -0.19 -10.13
CA LYS A 86 -16.35 1.02 -10.26
C LYS A 86 -17.24 2.26 -10.37
N THR A 87 -16.95 3.26 -9.55
CA THR A 87 -17.68 4.52 -9.47
C THR A 87 -16.70 5.65 -9.15
N GLU A 88 -17.11 6.89 -9.39
CA GLU A 88 -16.38 8.08 -8.95
C GLU A 88 -16.68 8.43 -7.49
N LEU A 89 -17.64 7.75 -6.83
CA LEU A 89 -17.85 7.91 -5.40
C LEU A 89 -16.57 7.53 -4.64
N CYS A 90 -15.94 8.51 -4.00
CA CYS A 90 -14.59 8.37 -3.45
C CYS A 90 -14.54 7.39 -2.25
N HIS A 91 -15.54 7.45 -1.38
CA HIS A 91 -15.64 6.60 -0.20
C HIS A 91 -17.07 6.11 0.00
N TYR A 92 -17.23 4.84 0.39
CA TYR A 92 -18.54 4.22 0.61
C TYR A 92 -19.38 4.88 1.72
N TYR A 93 -18.73 5.61 2.63
CA TYR A 93 -19.37 6.30 3.77
C TYR A 93 -19.57 7.80 3.52
N GLN A 94 -19.20 8.32 2.35
CA GLN A 94 -19.37 9.73 1.99
C GLN A 94 -20.25 9.89 0.76
N ARG A 95 -20.56 11.15 0.40
CA ARG A 95 -21.28 11.51 -0.84
C ARG A 95 -20.42 12.37 -1.78
N PHE A 96 -19.11 12.27 -1.65
CA PHE A 96 -18.13 13.01 -2.44
C PHE A 96 -17.67 12.17 -3.64
N TYR A 97 -17.60 12.80 -4.81
CA TYR A 97 -17.25 12.17 -6.08
C TYR A 97 -15.95 12.76 -6.62
N ASP A 98 -14.97 11.90 -6.87
CA ASP A 98 -13.69 12.24 -7.47
C ASP A 98 -13.02 10.98 -8.05
N ALA A 99 -12.80 10.98 -9.36
CA ALA A 99 -12.11 9.89 -10.05
C ALA A 99 -10.66 9.70 -9.55
N ALA A 100 -10.03 10.75 -9.00
CA ALA A 100 -8.69 10.69 -8.43
C ALA A 100 -8.57 9.72 -7.26
N CYS A 101 -9.66 9.51 -6.49
CA CYS A 101 -9.66 8.50 -5.42
C CYS A 101 -9.49 7.07 -5.94
N THR A 102 -9.89 6.83 -7.20
CA THR A 102 -9.75 5.52 -7.85
C THR A 102 -8.50 5.45 -8.74
N LEU A 103 -8.14 6.52 -9.42
CA LEU A 103 -7.06 6.51 -10.43
C LEU A 103 -5.73 7.08 -9.93
N GLY A 104 -5.75 7.84 -8.84
CA GLY A 104 -4.61 8.55 -8.29
C GLY A 104 -4.57 10.03 -8.66
N ALA A 105 -3.99 10.83 -7.76
CA ALA A 105 -3.61 12.22 -7.97
C ALA A 105 -2.35 12.52 -7.18
N TYR A 106 -2.47 12.62 -5.85
CA TYR A 106 -1.32 12.81 -4.97
C TYR A 106 -0.44 11.56 -4.92
N HIS A 107 -1.03 10.40 -4.59
CA HIS A 107 -0.32 9.12 -4.55
C HIS A 107 -0.10 8.54 -5.96
N PRO A 108 0.95 7.73 -6.18
CA PRO A 108 1.17 6.97 -7.42
C PRO A 108 0.21 5.79 -7.57
N LEU A 109 -1.08 5.98 -7.24
CA LEU A 109 -2.07 4.92 -7.02
C LEU A 109 -2.30 4.03 -8.25
N LEU A 110 -2.24 4.58 -9.46
CA LEU A 110 -2.30 3.79 -10.69
C LEU A 110 -1.20 2.73 -10.75
N TYR A 111 0.04 3.12 -10.42
CA TYR A 111 1.20 2.24 -10.43
C TYR A 111 1.16 1.22 -9.29
N GLU A 112 0.62 1.61 -8.13
CA GLU A 112 0.34 0.68 -7.03
C GLU A 112 -0.64 -0.42 -7.46
N LYS A 113 -1.71 -0.05 -8.17
CA LYS A 113 -2.68 -1.01 -8.72
C LYS A 113 -2.05 -1.94 -9.73
N ASN A 114 -1.18 -1.44 -10.61
CA ASN A 114 -0.44 -2.29 -11.56
C ASN A 114 0.43 -3.33 -10.84
N LEU A 115 1.13 -2.92 -9.78
CA LEU A 115 1.96 -3.82 -8.98
C LEU A 115 1.09 -4.87 -8.26
N VAL A 116 -0.01 -4.47 -7.62
CA VAL A 116 -0.94 -5.39 -6.96
C VAL A 116 -1.56 -6.37 -7.95
N LYS A 117 -1.95 -5.90 -9.15
CA LYS A 117 -2.46 -6.76 -10.22
C LYS A 117 -1.43 -7.79 -10.66
N ARG A 118 -0.16 -7.40 -10.80
CA ARG A 118 0.95 -8.30 -11.16
C ARG A 118 1.22 -9.37 -10.11
N MET A 119 1.08 -9.03 -8.81
CA MET A 119 1.30 -9.97 -7.70
C MET A 119 0.09 -10.87 -7.40
N ASN A 120 -1.06 -10.60 -8.01
CA ASN A 120 -2.30 -11.32 -7.76
C ASN A 120 -2.20 -12.80 -8.17
N GLN A 121 -2.57 -13.70 -7.26
CA GLN A 121 -2.72 -15.14 -7.51
C GLN A 121 -4.19 -15.55 -7.76
N GLY A 122 -5.14 -14.62 -7.60
CA GLY A 122 -6.56 -14.83 -7.90
C GLY A 122 -6.90 -14.66 -9.38
N SER A 123 -8.16 -14.90 -9.73
CA SER A 123 -8.63 -14.84 -11.13
C SER A 123 -9.17 -13.45 -11.54
N ASP A 124 -9.20 -13.16 -12.84
CA ASP A 124 -9.84 -11.95 -13.37
C ASP A 124 -11.35 -11.86 -13.06
N PRO A 125 -12.12 -12.96 -13.15
CA PRO A 125 -13.51 -12.99 -12.69
C PRO A 125 -13.70 -12.59 -11.22
N ASP A 126 -12.76 -12.94 -10.34
CA ASP A 126 -12.82 -12.51 -8.93
C ASP A 126 -12.65 -11.00 -8.77
N ILE A 127 -11.75 -10.41 -9.55
CA ILE A 127 -11.59 -8.95 -9.58
C ILE A 127 -12.86 -8.32 -10.14
N TYR A 128 -13.34 -8.80 -11.29
CA TYR A 128 -14.50 -8.22 -11.96
C TYR A 128 -15.77 -8.28 -11.11
N THR A 129 -16.05 -9.42 -10.47
CA THR A 129 -17.30 -9.63 -9.73
C THR A 129 -17.20 -9.13 -8.28
N HIS A 130 -16.08 -9.39 -7.61
CA HIS A 130 -15.93 -9.17 -6.17
C HIS A 130 -14.98 -8.02 -5.83
N GLY A 131 -14.21 -7.53 -6.79
CA GLY A 131 -13.14 -6.55 -6.51
C GLY A 131 -12.03 -7.17 -5.68
N ARG A 132 -11.86 -8.50 -5.71
CA ARG A 132 -10.97 -9.25 -4.82
C ARG A 132 -9.67 -9.59 -5.51
N VAL A 133 -8.56 -9.21 -4.89
CA VAL A 133 -7.19 -9.66 -5.20
C VAL A 133 -6.75 -10.63 -4.10
N THR A 134 -6.02 -11.68 -4.46
CA THR A 134 -5.39 -12.63 -3.53
C THR A 134 -3.89 -12.51 -3.64
N LEU A 135 -3.20 -12.18 -2.54
CA LEU A 135 -1.76 -12.03 -2.46
C LEU A 135 -1.18 -13.03 -1.45
N PRO A 136 -0.01 -13.64 -1.73
CA PRO A 136 0.67 -14.49 -0.78
C PRO A 136 1.33 -13.66 0.33
N GLY A 137 1.33 -14.19 1.54
CA GLY A 137 2.16 -13.70 2.63
C GLY A 137 3.65 -13.90 2.33
N PHE A 138 4.51 -13.01 2.84
CA PHE A 138 5.95 -13.09 2.59
C PHE A 138 6.58 -14.38 3.11
N ARG A 139 6.03 -14.99 4.17
CA ARG A 139 6.49 -16.27 4.71
C ARG A 139 6.35 -17.44 3.72
N HIS A 140 5.48 -17.32 2.71
CA HIS A 140 5.22 -18.36 1.71
C HIS A 140 6.02 -18.15 0.41
N LEU A 141 6.81 -17.08 0.31
CA LEU A 141 7.62 -16.83 -0.87
C LEU A 141 8.90 -17.67 -0.84
N ASN A 142 9.14 -18.43 -1.91
CA ASN A 142 10.38 -19.15 -2.10
C ASN A 142 11.37 -18.32 -2.93
N CYS A 143 12.43 -17.85 -2.28
CA CYS A 143 13.47 -17.03 -2.91
C CYS A 143 14.77 -17.81 -3.17
N THR A 144 14.76 -19.15 -3.12
CA THR A 144 15.98 -19.97 -3.32
C THR A 144 16.40 -20.11 -4.78
N HIS A 145 15.70 -19.50 -5.74
CA HIS A 145 16.19 -19.41 -7.11
C HIS A 145 17.35 -18.41 -7.17
N THR A 146 18.56 -18.96 -7.23
CA THR A 146 19.77 -18.27 -7.69
C THR A 146 19.45 -17.53 -8.98
N ALA A 147 19.82 -16.24 -9.04
CA ALA A 147 19.93 -15.51 -10.29
C ALA A 147 20.67 -16.40 -11.30
N GLY A 148 19.98 -16.79 -12.37
CA GLY A 148 20.62 -17.47 -13.48
C GLY A 148 21.73 -16.58 -14.00
N VAL A 149 22.96 -16.94 -13.68
CA VAL A 149 24.15 -16.49 -14.41
C VAL A 149 23.97 -17.06 -15.82
N ASN A 150 23.34 -16.27 -16.69
CA ASN A 150 23.32 -16.54 -18.11
C ASN A 150 24.75 -16.33 -18.62
N ASN A 151 25.47 -17.43 -18.81
CA ASN A 151 26.63 -17.46 -19.70
C ASN A 151 26.11 -17.39 -21.15
N HIS A 152 26.07 -16.19 -21.71
CA HIS A 152 26.12 -15.97 -23.15
C HIS A 152 27.19 -14.92 -23.43
#